data_AF-A0A965C5F5-F1
#
_entry.id   AF-A0A965C5F5-F1
#
_cell.length_a   1.000
_cell.length_b   1.000
_cell.length_c   1.000
_cell.angle_alpha   90.00
_cell.angle_beta   90.00
_cell.angle_gamma   90.00
#
_symmetry.space_group_name_H-M   'P 1'
#
loop_
_entity.id
_entity.type
_entity.pdbx_description
1 polymer ?
#
loop_
_entity_poly.entity_id
_entity_poly.type
_entity_poly.pdbx_seq_one_letter_code
_entity_poly.pdbx_strand_id
1 'polypeptide(L)'
;MVETLQAIVAALTIPGLPAWTGLVLALLLGLLALAFLGMPFAVYGVKSRLEALELQMVELRAELRRAGPAAAPRAAVEQDWEEPAGFARRDP
;
A
#
# COMPACT_ATOMS: atom_id res chain seq x y z
N MET A 1 -20.13 -16.18 -25.61
CA MET A 1 -19.39 -15.51 -24.51
C MET A 1 -18.11 -16.25 -24.12
N VAL A 2 -18.10 -17.58 -24.08
CA VAL A 2 -16.87 -18.35 -23.82
C VAL A 2 -15.88 -18.28 -25.00
N GLU A 3 -16.36 -18.34 -26.25
CA GLU A 3 -15.52 -18.20 -27.45
C GLU A 3 -14.80 -16.84 -27.53
N THR A 4 -15.48 -15.76 -27.15
CA THR A 4 -14.90 -14.41 -27.13
C THR A 4 -13.77 -14.29 -26.08
N LEU A 5 -13.92 -14.95 -24.94
CA LEU A 5 -12.88 -15.04 -23.92
C LEU A 5 -11.67 -15.84 -24.42
N GLN A 6 -11.91 -16.95 -25.12
CA GLN A 6 -10.82 -17.75 -25.71
C GLN A 6 -10.06 -17.00 -26.79
N ALA A 7 -10.75 -16.21 -27.62
CA ALA A 7 -10.11 -15.37 -28.63
C ALA A 7 -9.19 -14.31 -28.00
N ILE A 8 -9.62 -13.68 -26.91
CA ILE A 8 -8.81 -12.70 -26.16
C ILE A 8 -7.58 -13.39 -25.54
N VAL A 9 -7.75 -14.56 -24.92
CA VAL A 9 -6.64 -15.33 -24.34
C VAL A 9 -5.64 -15.75 -25.41
N ALA A 10 -6.11 -16.21 -26.57
CA ALA A 10 -5.27 -16.60 -27.70
C ALA A 10 -4.50 -15.41 -28.31
N ALA A 11 -5.12 -14.22 -28.34
CA ALA A 11 -4.46 -12.99 -28.79
C ALA A 11 -3.39 -12.49 -27.79
N LEU A 12 -3.55 -12.79 -26.50
CA LEU A 12 -2.60 -12.44 -25.44
C LEU A 12 -1.47 -13.46 -25.29
N THR A 13 -1.59 -14.66 -25.85
CA THR A 13 -0.49 -15.64 -25.88
C THR A 13 0.57 -15.23 -26.90
N ILE A 14 1.76 -14.91 -26.40
CA ILE A 14 2.95 -14.67 -27.22
C ILE A 14 3.40 -16.01 -27.82
N PRO A 15 3.62 -16.10 -29.15
CA PRO A 15 4.07 -17.34 -29.78
C PRO A 15 5.42 -17.78 -29.20
N GLY A 16 5.45 -18.96 -28.56
CA GLY A 16 6.61 -19.50 -27.85
C GLY A 16 6.49 -19.51 -26.31
N LEU A 17 5.45 -18.89 -25.74
CA LEU A 17 5.16 -18.94 -24.30
C LEU A 17 3.99 -19.89 -23.98
N PRO A 18 4.00 -20.55 -22.80
CA PRO A 18 3.01 -21.56 -22.47
C PRO A 18 1.58 -20.97 -22.37
N ALA A 19 0.56 -21.78 -22.69
CA ALA A 19 -0.84 -21.32 -22.78
C ALA A 19 -1.40 -20.70 -21.48
N TRP A 20 -0.86 -21.04 -20.31
CA TRP A 20 -1.25 -20.42 -19.03
C TRP A 20 -0.86 -18.94 -18.93
N THR A 21 0.11 -18.48 -19.72
CA THR A 21 0.58 -17.08 -19.69
C THR A 21 -0.50 -16.10 -20.13
N GLY A 22 -1.30 -16.43 -21.15
CA GLY A 22 -2.43 -15.58 -21.57
C GLY A 22 -3.48 -15.43 -20.48
N LEU A 23 -3.70 -16.48 -19.68
CA LEU A 23 -4.64 -16.48 -18.55
C LEU A 23 -4.11 -15.59 -17.41
N VAL A 24 -2.82 -15.68 -17.09
CA VAL A 24 -2.16 -14.80 -16.10
C VAL A 24 -2.17 -13.34 -16.55
N LEU A 25 -1.88 -13.07 -17.82
CA LEU A 25 -1.90 -11.72 -18.37
C LEU A 25 -3.31 -11.12 -18.37
N ALA A 26 -4.33 -11.90 -18.74
CA ALA A 26 -5.72 -11.50 -18.66
C ALA A 26 -6.16 -11.21 -17.21
N LEU A 27 -5.70 -12.01 -16.24
CA LEU A 27 -5.95 -11.78 -14.82
C LEU A 27 -5.30 -10.47 -14.35
N LEU A 28 -4.03 -10.23 -14.70
CA LEU A 28 -3.31 -8.99 -14.39
C LEU A 28 -3.99 -7.76 -14.99
N LEU A 29 -4.42 -7.82 -16.25
CA LEU A 29 -5.17 -6.73 -16.89
C LEU A 29 -6.51 -6.50 -16.19
N GLY A 30 -7.22 -7.57 -15.83
CA GLY A 30 -8.48 -7.50 -15.10
C GLY A 30 -8.31 -6.84 -13.74
N LEU A 31 -7.29 -7.24 -12.97
CA LEU A 31 -6.94 -6.61 -11.69
C LEU A 31 -6.56 -5.14 -11.87
N LEU A 32 -5.79 -4.81 -12.90
CA LEU A 32 -5.40 -3.43 -13.19
C LEU A 32 -6.61 -2.56 -13.53
N ALA A 33 -7.55 -3.07 -14.34
CA ALA A 33 -8.80 -2.37 -14.63
C ALA A 33 -9.66 -2.19 -13.37
N LEU A 34 -9.73 -3.20 -12.51
CA LEU A 34 -10.44 -3.13 -11.23
C LEU A 34 -9.79 -2.11 -10.28
N ALA A 35 -8.45 -2.07 -10.23
CA ALA A 35 -7.69 -1.09 -9.48
C ALA A 35 -7.86 0.32 -10.05
N PHE A 36 -7.97 0.48 -11.39
CA PHE A 36 -8.29 1.75 -12.04
C PHE A 36 -9.72 2.22 -11.71
N LEU A 37 -10.66 1.30 -11.58
CA LEU A 37 -12.03 1.60 -11.17
C LEU A 37 -12.11 1.95 -9.68
N GLY A 38 -11.26 1.34 -8.85
CA GLY A 38 -11.07 1.69 -7.44
C GLY A 38 -10.22 2.95 -7.21
N MET A 39 -9.37 3.33 -8.17
CA MET A 39 -8.49 4.51 -8.11
C MET A 39 -9.23 5.82 -7.85
N PRO A 40 -10.36 6.17 -8.51
CA PRO A 40 -11.10 7.37 -8.15
C PRO A 40 -11.52 7.32 -6.67
N PHE A 41 -11.98 6.18 -6.17
CA PHE A 41 -12.36 6.04 -4.77
C PHE A 41 -11.16 6.12 -3.81
N ALA A 42 -10.00 5.60 -4.19
CA ALA A 42 -8.77 5.73 -3.42
C ALA A 42 -8.25 7.17 -3.41
N VAL A 43 -8.30 7.88 -4.55
CA VAL A 43 -7.86 9.27 -4.70
C VAL A 43 -8.81 10.24 -3.99
N TYR A 44 -10.13 10.06 -4.13
CA TYR A 44 -11.13 10.86 -3.42
C TYR A 44 -11.15 10.55 -1.92
N GLY A 45 -10.97 9.28 -1.54
CA GLY A 45 -10.93 8.84 -0.15
C GLY A 45 -9.70 9.36 0.59
N VAL A 46 -8.50 9.18 0.03
CA VAL A 46 -7.25 9.62 0.68
C VAL A 46 -7.17 11.14 0.77
N LYS A 47 -7.60 11.88 -0.25
CA LYS A 47 -7.66 13.34 -0.22
C LYS A 47 -8.60 13.88 0.86
N SER A 48 -9.82 13.35 0.94
CA SER A 48 -10.79 13.73 1.98
C SER A 48 -10.27 13.41 3.39
N ARG A 49 -9.59 12.27 3.57
CA ARG A 49 -8.98 11.90 4.86
C ARG A 49 -7.80 12.80 5.22
N LEU A 50 -6.98 13.18 4.24
CA LEU A 50 -5.89 14.15 4.42
C LEU A 50 -6.43 15.53 4.82
N GLU A 51 -7.46 16.04 4.14
CA GLU A 51 -8.10 17.31 4.49
C GLU A 51 -8.68 17.27 5.92
N ALA A 52 -9.32 16.17 6.31
CA ALA A 52 -9.81 15.99 7.67
C ALA A 52 -8.68 15.93 8.72
N LEU A 53 -7.58 15.23 8.41
CA LEU A 53 -6.40 15.14 9.27
C LEU A 53 -5.66 16.49 9.38
N GLU A 54 -5.60 17.26 8.31
CA GLU A 54 -5.00 18.60 8.29
C GLU A 54 -5.76 19.54 9.23
N LEU A 55 -7.09 19.50 9.18
CA LEU A 55 -7.93 20.26 10.10
C LEU A 55 -7.69 19.86 11.57
N GLN A 56 -7.64 18.54 11.85
CA GLN A 56 -7.37 18.01 13.19
C GLN A 56 -5.97 18.41 13.70
N MET A 57 -4.96 18.40 12.83
CA MET A 57 -3.59 18.82 13.16
C MET A 57 -3.50 20.30 13.51
N VAL A 58 -4.24 21.16 12.81
CA VAL A 58 -4.28 22.60 13.11
C VAL A 58 -4.92 22.83 14.49
N GLU A 59 -6.00 22.13 14.80
CA GLU A 59 -6.68 22.19 16.11
C GLU A 59 -5.75 21.71 17.23
N LEU A 60 -5.13 20.52 17.08
CA LEU A 60 -4.16 19.98 18.03
C LEU A 60 -2.97 20.93 18.25
N ARG A 61 -2.45 21.54 17.18
CA ARG A 61 -1.35 22.52 17.27
C ARG A 61 -1.79 23.82 17.95
N ALA A 62 -3.05 24.23 17.79
CA ALA A 62 -3.61 25.35 18.52
C ALA A 62 -3.77 25.02 20.01
N GLU A 63 -4.25 23.82 20.32
CA GLU A 63 -4.40 23.31 21.69
C GLU A 63 -3.05 23.19 22.40
N LEU A 64 -2.03 22.62 21.76
CA LEU A 64 -0.64 22.58 22.26
C LEU A 64 -0.04 23.97 22.50
N ARG A 65 -0.31 24.94 21.61
CA ARG A 65 0.12 26.33 21.81
C ARG A 65 -0.58 27.00 22.98
N ARG A 66 -1.87 26.69 23.21
CA ARG A 66 -2.63 27.16 24.39
C ARG A 66 -2.17 26.50 25.69
N ALA A 67 -1.74 25.23 25.62
CA ALA A 67 -1.21 24.47 26.76
C ALA A 67 0.22 24.91 27.17
N GLY A 68 0.88 25.76 26.39
CA GLY A 68 2.19 26.34 26.70
C GLY A 68 3.38 25.38 26.43
N PRO A 69 4.63 25.90 26.41
CA PRO A 69 5.83 25.16 25.98
C PRO A 69 6.31 24.05 26.94
N ALA A 70 5.45 23.54 27.84
CA ALA A 70 5.82 22.57 28.89
C ALA A 70 5.47 21.11 28.56
N ALA A 71 5.13 20.76 27.31
CA ALA A 71 5.01 19.37 26.90
C ALA A 71 6.40 18.78 26.61
N ALA A 72 7.11 18.47 27.70
CA ALA A 72 8.26 17.57 27.91
C ALA A 72 9.34 17.48 26.80
N PRO A 73 10.64 17.53 27.15
CA PRO A 73 11.67 17.04 26.24
C PRO A 73 11.27 15.64 25.80
N ARG A 74 11.19 15.39 24.49
CA ARG A 74 10.94 14.06 23.95
C ARG A 74 11.88 13.12 24.68
N ALA A 75 11.35 12.30 25.60
CA ALA A 75 12.05 11.13 26.04
C ALA A 75 12.37 10.41 24.73
N ALA A 76 13.65 10.31 24.40
CA ALA A 76 14.09 9.40 23.37
C ALA A 76 13.43 8.08 23.76
N VAL A 77 12.47 7.64 22.96
CA VAL A 77 12.11 6.23 22.91
C VAL A 77 13.36 5.62 22.31
N GLU A 78 14.35 5.40 23.18
CA GLU A 78 15.41 4.45 22.96
C GLU A 78 14.64 3.15 22.76
N GLN A 79 14.43 2.84 21.48
CA GLN A 79 14.05 1.52 21.05
C GLN A 79 15.08 0.62 21.70
N ASP A 80 14.69 0.01 22.82
CA ASP A 80 15.29 -1.19 23.35
C ASP A 80 15.12 -2.24 22.26
N TRP A 81 16.00 -2.13 21.25
CA TRP A 81 16.14 -3.08 20.19
C TRP A 81 16.78 -4.29 20.86
N GLU A 82 15.95 -5.14 21.46
CA GLU A 82 16.38 -6.47 21.83
C GLU A 82 16.75 -7.19 20.55
N GLU A 83 18.06 -7.31 20.33
CA GLU A 83 18.62 -8.08 19.26
C GLU A 83 18.07 -9.51 19.36
N PRO A 84 17.32 -10.00 18.35
CA PRO A 84 16.68 -11.30 18.44
C PRO A 84 17.77 -12.36 18.59
N ALA A 85 17.73 -13.13 19.69
CA ALA A 85 18.65 -14.22 19.98
C ALA A 85 18.60 -15.26 18.86
N GLY A 86 19.47 -15.12 17.86
CA GLY A 86 19.27 -15.84 16.61
C GLY A 86 20.41 -15.81 15.61
N PHE A 87 21.62 -15.48 16.02
CA PHE A 87 22.81 -15.89 15.26
C PHE A 87 23.80 -16.57 16.21
N ALA A 88 23.39 -17.75 16.69
CA ALA A 88 24.32 -18.75 17.16
C ALA A 88 25.32 -19.03 16.03
N ARG A 89 26.44 -18.32 16.07
CA ARG A 89 27.66 -18.60 15.33
C ARG A 89 28.00 -20.07 15.61
N ARG A 90 27.67 -20.95 14.68
CA ARG A 90 28.27 -22.28 14.62
C ARG A 90 29.72 -22.05 14.21
N ASP A 91 30.60 -22.03 15.19
CA ASP A 91 32.03 -22.17 14.93
C ASP A 91 32.32 -23.62 14.48
N PRO A 92 33.22 -23.83 13.50
CA PRO A 92 33.55 -25.13 12.94
C PRO A 92 34.40 -26.03 13.86
#